data_AF-A0AAQ3MME6-F1
#
_entry.id   AF-A0AAQ3MME6-F1
#
_cell.length_a   1.000
_cell.length_b   1.000
_cell.length_c   1.000
_cell.angle_alpha   90.00
_cell.angle_beta   90.00
_cell.angle_gamma   90.00
#
_symmetry.space_group_name_H-M   'P 1'
#
loop_
_entity.id
_entity.type
_entity.pdbx_description
1 polymer ?
#
loop_
_entity_poly.entity_id
_entity_poly.type
_entity_poly.pdbx_seq_one_letter_code
_entity_poly.pdbx_strand_id
1 'polypeptide(L)'
;MRVFHGTVTALCCVVVVLGVFPLSLDAQLDPSFYRDTCPRVHSIVREVVRNVSKKDPRILASLIRLHFHDCFVQVRMHTFLLSLFSFPAKPIFFSPHIFLHTFFHVSVFMKHF
;
A
#
# COMPACT_ATOMS: atom_id res chain seq x y z
N MET A 1 -47.42 5.41 -24.89
CA MET A 1 -46.85 5.26 -23.53
C MET A 1 -45.88 4.07 -23.40
N ARG A 2 -46.15 2.90 -24.00
CA ARG A 2 -45.25 1.72 -23.91
C ARG A 2 -43.90 1.89 -24.64
N VAL A 3 -43.90 2.57 -25.79
CA VAL A 3 -42.68 2.83 -26.59
C VAL A 3 -41.71 3.75 -25.85
N PHE A 4 -42.23 4.80 -25.19
CA PHE A 4 -41.45 5.75 -24.41
C PHE A 4 -40.80 5.12 -23.17
N HIS A 5 -41.53 4.20 -22.53
CA HIS A 5 -41.00 3.42 -21.41
C HIS A 5 -39.87 2.48 -21.86
N GLY A 6 -40.02 1.82 -23.02
CA GLY A 6 -39.00 0.95 -23.59
C GLY A 6 -37.70 1.69 -23.97
N THR A 7 -37.82 2.89 -24.56
CA THR A 7 -36.65 3.72 -24.90
C THR A 7 -35.93 4.24 -23.66
N VAL A 8 -36.68 4.63 -22.62
CA VAL A 8 -36.09 5.09 -21.34
C VAL A 8 -35.34 3.96 -20.65
N THR A 9 -35.92 2.76 -20.59
CA THR A 9 -35.24 1.59 -20.01
C THR A 9 -33.96 1.24 -20.77
N ALA A 10 -33.99 1.25 -22.11
CA ALA A 10 -32.81 0.96 -22.94
C ALA A 10 -31.67 1.98 -22.73
N LEU A 11 -31.99 3.28 -22.67
CA LEU A 11 -31.02 4.33 -22.38
C LEU A 11 -30.39 4.17 -20.99
N CYS A 12 -31.20 3.87 -19.97
CA CYS A 12 -30.70 3.61 -18.62
C CYS A 12 -29.76 2.40 -18.59
N CYS A 13 -30.09 1.30 -19.29
CA CYS A 13 -29.22 0.13 -19.37
C CYS A 13 -27.86 0.45 -20.01
N VAL A 14 -27.84 1.25 -21.09
CA VAL A 14 -26.58 1.64 -21.76
C VAL A 14 -25.70 2.50 -20.86
N VAL A 15 -26.28 3.46 -20.12
CA VAL A 15 -25.53 4.29 -19.16
C VAL A 15 -24.95 3.46 -18.02
N VAL A 16 -25.72 2.49 -17.50
CA VAL A 16 -25.24 1.57 -16.45
C VAL A 16 -24.11 0.68 -16.97
N VAL A 17 -24.20 0.15 -18.19
CA VAL A 17 -23.16 -0.71 -18.79
C VAL A 17 -21.88 0.09 -19.08
N LEU A 18 -21.99 1.33 -19.53
CA LEU A 18 -20.83 2.21 -19.79
C LEU A 18 -20.18 2.73 -18.49
N GLY A 19 -20.97 3.00 -17.45
CA GLY A 19 -20.50 3.48 -16.14
C GLY A 19 -19.90 2.38 -15.23
N VAL A 20 -20.10 1.10 -15.56
CA VAL A 20 -19.62 -0.06 -14.80
C VAL A 20 -18.33 -0.65 -15.41
N PHE A 21 -17.68 0.04 -16.35
CA PHE A 21 -16.32 -0.34 -16.75
C PHE A 21 -15.37 -0.14 -15.56
N PRO A 22 -14.79 -1.20 -14.98
CA PRO A 22 -13.76 -1.01 -13.97
C PRO A 22 -12.54 -0.45 -14.70
N LEU A 23 -12.30 0.84 -14.52
CA LEU A 23 -11.05 1.47 -14.93
C LEU A 23 -9.97 0.95 -13.98
N SER A 24 -9.46 -0.25 -14.24
CA SER A 24 -8.32 -0.78 -13.51
C SER A 24 -7.08 0.02 -13.91
N LEU A 25 -6.84 1.10 -13.17
CA LEU A 25 -5.55 1.80 -13.19
C LEU A 25 -4.54 0.91 -12.46
N ASP A 26 -3.85 0.07 -13.21
CA ASP A 26 -2.70 -0.69 -12.70
C ASP A 26 -1.56 0.32 -12.45
N ALA A 27 -1.35 0.66 -11.17
CA ALA A 27 -0.18 1.44 -10.77
C ALA A 27 1.05 0.54 -10.81
N GLN A 28 1.59 0.35 -12.02
CA GLN A 28 2.71 -0.55 -12.25
C GLN A 28 3.98 0.01 -11.60
N LEU A 29 4.57 -0.76 -10.68
CA LEU A 29 5.84 -0.43 -10.04
C LEU A 29 6.99 -0.75 -10.98
N ASP A 30 7.83 0.25 -11.25
CA ASP A 30 9.04 0.08 -12.05
C ASP A 30 10.30 0.12 -11.17
N PRO A 31 11.16 -0.92 -11.20
CA PRO A 31 12.42 -0.94 -10.45
C PRO A 31 13.42 0.14 -10.87
N SER A 32 13.29 0.72 -12.07
CA SER A 32 14.16 1.78 -12.57
C SER A 32 13.58 3.19 -12.39
N PHE A 33 12.49 3.34 -11.63
CA PHE A 33 11.82 4.64 -11.41
C PHE A 33 12.77 5.78 -11.00
N TYR A 34 13.78 5.48 -10.17
CA TYR A 34 14.75 6.49 -9.70
C TYR A 34 16.01 6.60 -10.56
N ARG A 35 16.10 5.92 -11.70
CA ARG A 35 17.34 5.85 -12.50
C ARG A 35 17.81 7.22 -12.96
N ASP A 36 16.90 8.09 -13.40
CA ASP A 36 17.23 9.38 -13.99
C ASP A 36 17.26 10.52 -12.94
N THR A 37 16.47 10.40 -11.87
CA THR A 37 16.38 11.42 -10.82
C THR A 37 17.39 11.21 -9.69
N CYS A 38 17.61 9.97 -9.26
CA CYS A 38 18.55 9.62 -8.19
C CYS A 38 19.13 8.21 -8.41
N PRO A 39 20.09 8.03 -9.34
CA PRO A 39 20.61 6.71 -9.72
C PRO A 39 21.28 5.97 -8.55
N ARG A 40 21.72 6.71 -7.53
CA ARG A 40 22.42 6.17 -6.36
C ARG A 40 21.49 5.77 -5.22
N VAL A 41 20.18 5.97 -5.32
CA VAL A 41 19.24 5.73 -4.22
C VAL A 41 19.38 4.32 -3.64
N HIS A 42 19.44 3.29 -4.49
CA HIS A 42 19.57 1.90 -4.03
C HIS A 42 20.89 1.65 -3.30
N SER A 43 21.98 2.27 -3.76
CA SER A 43 23.28 2.15 -3.10
C SER A 43 23.32 2.86 -1.74
N ILE A 44 22.78 4.08 -1.67
CA ILE A 44 22.75 4.88 -0.45
C ILE A 44 21.89 4.19 0.61
N VAL A 45 20.67 3.77 0.25
CA VAL A 45 19.78 3.04 1.17
C VAL A 45 20.44 1.77 1.69
N ARG A 46 21.10 0.99 0.81
CA ARG A 46 21.80 -0.23 1.19
C ARG A 46 22.94 0.04 2.16
N GLU A 47 23.74 1.06 1.90
CA GLU A 47 24.87 1.44 2.76
C GLU A 47 24.40 1.89 4.13
N VAL A 48 23.38 2.74 4.19
CA VAL A 48 22.81 3.23 5.46
C VAL A 48 22.23 2.08 6.26
N VAL A 49 21.41 1.21 5.65
CA VAL A 49 20.85 0.03 6.33
C VAL A 49 21.96 -0.89 6.84
N ARG A 50 23.02 -1.11 6.04
CA ARG A 50 24.16 -1.94 6.45
C ARG A 50 24.93 -1.32 7.62
N ASN A 51 25.17 -0.01 7.60
CA ASN A 51 25.90 0.68 8.66
C ASN A 51 25.11 0.72 9.97
N VAL A 52 23.80 0.98 9.91
CA VAL A 52 22.96 0.99 11.11
C VAL A 52 22.73 -0.42 11.65
N SER A 53 22.60 -1.43 10.78
CA SER A 53 22.50 -2.84 11.20
C SER A 53 23.75 -3.34 11.93
N LYS A 54 24.94 -2.77 11.67
CA LYS A 54 26.16 -3.09 12.43
C LYS A 54 26.11 -2.54 13.86
N LYS A 55 25.43 -1.41 14.07
CA LYS A 55 25.25 -0.80 15.39
C LYS A 55 24.13 -1.48 16.18
N ASP A 56 23.02 -1.77 15.51
CA ASP A 56 21.92 -2.55 16.09
C ASP A 56 21.28 -3.47 15.03
N PRO A 57 21.46 -4.81 15.12
CA PRO A 57 20.87 -5.75 14.17
C PRO A 57 19.35 -5.85 14.26
N ARG A 58 18.72 -5.40 15.38
CA ARG A 58 17.27 -5.47 15.58
C ARG A 58 16.51 -4.53 14.62
N ILE A 59 17.19 -3.52 14.08
CA ILE A 59 16.58 -2.54 13.18
C ILE A 59 16.08 -3.16 11.86
N LEU A 60 16.71 -4.24 11.37
CA LEU A 60 16.27 -4.94 10.17
C LEU A 60 14.87 -5.54 10.36
N ALA A 61 14.65 -6.20 11.51
CA ALA A 61 13.35 -6.76 11.86
C ALA A 61 12.29 -5.67 12.03
N SER A 62 12.68 -4.52 12.61
CA SER A 62 11.81 -3.35 12.74
C SER A 62 11.40 -2.75 11.39
N LEU A 63 12.33 -2.58 10.44
CA LEU A 63 12.02 -2.08 9.09
C LEU A 63 11.06 -3.01 8.35
N ILE A 64 11.30 -4.33 8.42
CA ILE A 64 10.43 -5.32 7.78
C ILE A 64 9.03 -5.29 8.39
N ARG A 65 8.93 -5.24 9.73
CA ARG A 65 7.65 -5.14 10.43
C ARG A 65 6.89 -3.85 10.07
N LEU A 66 7.60 -2.73 9.92
CA LEU A 66 7.00 -1.47 9.48
C LEU A 66 6.52 -1.53 8.04
N HIS A 67 7.31 -2.10 7.13
CA HIS A 67 6.91 -2.31 5.73
C HIS A 67 5.63 -3.14 5.65
N PHE A 68 5.55 -4.26 6.39
CA PHE A 68 4.32 -5.05 6.46
C PHE A 68 3.16 -4.32 7.12
N HIS A 69 3.41 -3.46 8.12
CA HIS A 69 2.38 -2.67 8.77
C HIS A 69 1.79 -1.61 7.82
N ASP A 70 2.62 -0.87 7.11
CA ASP A 70 2.20 0.16 6.16
C ASP A 70 1.50 -0.45 4.95
N CYS A 71 2.04 -1.56 4.44
CA CYS A 71 1.40 -2.32 3.38
C CYS A 71 0.07 -2.90 3.84
N PHE A 72 -0.03 -3.55 5.00
CA PHE A 72 -1.31 -4.12 5.48
C PHE A 72 -2.42 -3.07 5.61
N VAL A 73 -2.07 -1.84 6.00
CA VAL A 73 -3.01 -0.72 6.08
C VAL A 73 -3.43 -0.22 4.67
N GLN A 74 -2.51 -0.21 3.70
CA GLN A 74 -2.81 0.17 2.30
C GLN A 74 -3.50 -0.92 1.48
N VAL A 75 -3.19 -2.20 1.72
CA VAL A 75 -3.87 -3.34 1.07
C VAL A 75 -5.35 -3.33 1.48
N ARG A 76 -5.70 -2.83 2.67
CA ARG A 76 -7.11 -2.59 3.03
C ARG A 76 -7.81 -1.54 2.16
N MET A 77 -7.12 -0.65 1.47
CA MET A 77 -7.74 0.30 0.54
C MET A 77 -7.81 -0.25 -0.88
N HIS A 78 -6.81 -1.01 -1.32
CA HIS A 78 -6.77 -1.59 -2.67
C HIS A 78 -7.55 -2.92 -2.79
N THR A 79 -7.61 -3.70 -1.70
CA THR A 79 -8.29 -5.00 -1.65
C THR A 79 -9.73 -4.92 -1.14
N PHE A 80 -10.18 -3.82 -0.54
CA PHE A 80 -11.60 -3.68 -0.15
C PHE A 80 -12.55 -3.83 -1.35
N LEU A 81 -12.12 -3.44 -2.55
CA LEU A 81 -12.85 -3.65 -3.79
C LEU A 81 -12.86 -5.13 -4.27
N LEU A 82 -11.93 -5.96 -3.79
CA LEU A 82 -11.83 -7.40 -4.10
C LEU A 82 -12.40 -8.31 -2.99
N SER A 83 -12.54 -7.82 -1.75
CA SER A 83 -12.88 -8.64 -0.58
C SER A 83 -14.28 -8.37 -0.01
N LEU A 84 -15.33 -8.42 -0.83
CA LEU A 84 -16.69 -8.78 -0.34
C LEU A 84 -16.80 -10.30 -0.09
N PHE A 85 -15.82 -11.08 -0.56
CA PHE A 85 -15.70 -12.53 -0.34
C PHE A 85 -14.42 -12.83 0.47
N SER A 86 -14.57 -13.55 1.58
CA SER A 86 -13.49 -14.23 2.33
C SER A 86 -12.48 -13.36 3.10
N PHE A 87 -12.79 -13.07 4.36
CA PHE A 87 -12.06 -13.54 5.57
C PHE A 87 -12.29 -12.58 6.76
N PRO A 88 -12.71 -13.08 7.93
CA PRO A 88 -12.74 -12.28 9.15
C PRO A 88 -11.33 -12.26 9.76
N ALA A 89 -10.56 -11.19 9.54
CA ALA A 89 -9.32 -10.97 10.27
C ALA A 89 -9.66 -10.50 11.71
N LYS A 90 -9.47 -11.39 12.69
CA LYS A 90 -9.50 -11.05 14.12
C LYS A 90 -8.35 -10.09 14.45
N PRO A 91 -8.56 -9.06 15.29
CA PRO A 91 -7.48 -8.17 15.69
C PRO A 91 -6.53 -8.89 16.65
N ILE A 92 -5.30 -9.13 16.20
CA ILE A 92 -4.19 -9.50 17.10
C ILE A 92 -3.76 -8.22 17.81
N PHE A 93 -3.92 -8.22 19.13
CA PHE A 93 -3.60 -7.14 20.06
C PHE A 93 -2.15 -6.66 19.90
N PHE A 94 -1.94 -5.55 19.19
CA PHE A 94 -0.67 -4.83 19.18
C PHE A 94 -0.61 -3.97 20.44
N SER A 95 0.19 -4.39 21.42
CA SER A 95 0.50 -3.56 22.58
C SER A 95 1.17 -2.25 22.11
N PRO A 96 0.62 -1.07 22.44
CA PRO A 96 1.10 0.22 21.93
C PRO A 96 2.55 0.53 22.34
N HIS A 97 3.01 -0.06 23.45
CA HIS A 97 4.35 0.18 23.99
C HIS A 97 5.48 -0.35 23.10
N ILE A 98 5.28 -1.51 22.45
CA ILE A 98 6.27 -2.10 21.54
C ILE A 98 6.32 -1.34 20.21
N PHE A 99 5.18 -0.81 19.77
CA PHE A 99 5.10 0.00 18.57
C PHE A 99 5.84 1.33 18.74
N LEU A 100 5.61 2.06 19.83
CA LEU A 100 6.30 3.31 20.16
C LEU A 100 7.82 3.15 20.24
N HIS A 101 8.32 2.07 20.85
CA HIS A 101 9.76 1.82 20.94
C HIS A 101 10.39 1.52 19.57
N THR A 102 9.68 0.76 18.73
CA THR A 102 10.09 0.48 17.34
C THR A 102 10.07 1.76 16.49
N PHE A 103 9.03 2.57 16.65
CA PHE A 103 8.86 3.84 15.96
C PHE A 103 9.94 4.85 16.37
N PHE A 104 10.34 4.89 17.64
CA PHE A 104 11.43 5.75 18.11
C PHE A 104 12.75 5.37 17.42
N HIS A 105 13.03 4.07 17.27
CA HIS A 105 14.21 3.58 16.57
C HIS A 105 14.20 3.91 15.07
N VAL A 106 13.02 3.82 14.43
CA VAL A 106 12.84 4.18 13.02
C VAL A 106 12.86 5.70 12.80
N SER A 107 12.30 6.51 13.71
CA SER A 107 12.35 7.97 13.65
C SER A 107 13.78 8.50 13.82
N VAL A 108 14.61 7.84 14.64
CA VAL A 108 16.05 8.13 14.71
C VAL A 108 16.77 7.73 13.42
N PHE A 109 16.36 6.65 12.76
CA PHE A 109 16.87 6.25 11.45
C PHE A 109 16.49 7.24 10.33
N MET A 110 15.23 7.69 10.30
CA MET A 110 14.72 8.67 9.33
C MET A 110 15.32 10.07 9.53
N LYS A 111 15.77 10.41 10.75
CA LYS A 111 16.51 11.66 11.02
C LYS A 111 17.92 11.68 10.42
N HIS A 112 18.41 10.53 9.95
CA HIS A 112 19.73 10.38 9.34
C HIS A 112 19.70 10.49 7.81
N PHE A 113 18.51 10.67 7.23
CA PHE A 113 18.23 10.94 5.81
C PHE A 113 17.67 12.36 5.64
#